data_AF-I3ZT20-F1
#
_entry.id   AF-I3ZT20-F1
#
_cell.length_a   1.000
_cell.length_b   1.000
_cell.length_c   1.000
_cell.angle_alpha   90.00
_cell.angle_beta   90.00
_cell.angle_gamma   90.00
#
_symmetry.space_group_name_H-M   'P 1'
#
loop_
_entity.id
_entity.type
_entity.pdbx_description
1 polymer ?
#
loop_
_entity_poly.entity_id
_entity_poly.type
_entity_poly.pdbx_seq_one_letter_code
_entity_poly.pdbx_strand_id
1 'polypeptide(L)'
;MDELEFCVKSLSYPLGMLLEGLERREGEKVKVGRGFIILPKVPFAALCYLTSIALFDALDMVDRKRLNDNYDSIEGFRRKMLGSKLGERLRPYLESPGRYVSPGERLTVNWLEFKRRSERVEPYLEKLRELHERAKSREEFLRGSKFVEELTVDEGLLLSYLAEGELKELANAALGKHKPEFREAVKAYFRALRV
;
A
#
# COMPACT_ATOMS: atom_id res chain seq x y z
N MET A 1 5.31 -7.57 -8.90
CA MET A 1 4.33 -7.09 -7.92
C MET A 1 2.95 -7.48 -8.39
N ASP A 2 2.21 -8.21 -7.56
CA ASP A 2 0.80 -8.54 -7.80
C ASP A 2 -0.13 -7.56 -7.08
N GLU A 3 -1.44 -7.73 -7.28
CA GLU A 3 -2.46 -6.83 -6.75
C GLU A 3 -2.47 -6.79 -5.22
N LEU A 4 -2.20 -7.90 -4.53
CA LEU A 4 -2.20 -7.93 -3.06
C LEU A 4 -1.00 -7.14 -2.52
N GLU A 5 0.18 -7.36 -3.08
CA GLU A 5 1.37 -6.59 -2.73
C GLU A 5 1.18 -5.10 -3.01
N PHE A 6 0.61 -4.76 -4.18
CA PHE A 6 0.27 -3.39 -4.55
C PHE A 6 -0.71 -2.78 -3.54
N CYS A 7 -1.75 -3.52 -3.16
CA CYS A 7 -2.76 -3.09 -2.21
C CYS A 7 -2.14 -2.77 -0.83
N VAL A 8 -1.36 -3.70 -0.28
CA VAL A 8 -0.74 -3.51 1.04
C VAL A 8 0.28 -2.38 1.01
N LYS A 9 1.10 -2.25 -0.05
CA LYS A 9 2.03 -1.11 -0.21
C LYS A 9 1.32 0.23 -0.34
N SER A 10 0.15 0.26 -0.97
CA SER A 10 -0.67 1.47 -1.08
C SER A 10 -1.23 1.94 0.26
N LEU A 11 -1.47 1.00 1.20
CA LEU A 11 -1.90 1.30 2.56
C LEU A 11 -0.71 1.65 3.47
N SER A 12 0.37 0.90 3.33
CA SER A 12 1.63 1.10 4.05
C SER A 12 2.77 0.44 3.29
N TYR A 13 3.65 1.25 2.72
CA TYR A 13 4.78 0.73 1.96
C TYR A 13 5.69 -0.18 2.81
N PRO A 14 6.08 0.19 4.05
CA PRO A 14 6.88 -0.69 4.91
C PRO A 14 6.21 -2.04 5.23
N LEU A 15 4.89 -2.08 5.44
CA LEU A 15 4.18 -3.36 5.63
C LEU A 15 4.17 -4.19 4.35
N GLY A 16 3.97 -3.54 3.20
CA GLY A 16 3.99 -4.22 1.91
C GLY A 16 5.35 -4.79 1.55
N MET A 17 6.46 -4.18 2.01
CA MET A 17 7.80 -4.76 1.88
C MET A 17 7.93 -6.12 2.59
N LEU A 18 7.21 -6.33 3.70
CA LEU A 18 7.23 -7.61 4.40
C LEU A 18 6.64 -8.75 3.55
N LEU A 19 5.78 -8.46 2.58
CA LEU A 19 5.20 -9.48 1.69
C LEU A 19 6.18 -9.96 0.61
N GLU A 20 7.16 -9.15 0.21
CA GLU A 20 8.05 -9.45 -0.92
C GLU A 20 8.85 -10.76 -0.73
N GLY A 21 9.16 -11.10 0.52
CA GLY A 21 9.95 -12.28 0.88
C GLY A 21 9.14 -13.46 1.42
N LEU A 22 7.81 -13.38 1.42
CA LEU A 22 6.95 -14.42 2.00
C LEU A 22 6.35 -15.31 0.91
N GLU A 23 6.55 -16.61 1.06
CA GLU A 23 5.84 -17.62 0.28
C GLU A 23 4.34 -17.58 0.62
N ARG A 24 3.47 -17.55 -0.39
CA ARG A 24 2.01 -17.50 -0.18
C ARG A 24 1.41 -18.90 -0.24
N ARG A 25 0.64 -19.23 0.78
CA ARG A 25 -0.05 -20.53 0.92
C ARG A 25 -1.54 -20.33 1.10
N GLU A 26 -2.34 -21.26 0.60
CA GLU A 26 -3.79 -21.25 0.85
C GLU A 26 -4.11 -21.80 2.25
N GLY A 27 -5.14 -21.27 2.89
CA GLY A 27 -5.68 -21.81 4.14
C GLY A 27 -6.99 -21.14 4.57
N GLU A 28 -7.36 -21.29 5.84
CA GLU A 28 -8.64 -20.77 6.35
C GLU A 28 -8.55 -19.37 6.95
N LYS A 29 -7.36 -18.97 7.41
CA LYS A 29 -7.09 -17.71 8.10
C LYS A 29 -5.79 -17.10 7.62
N VAL A 30 -5.69 -15.77 7.74
CA VAL A 30 -4.42 -15.09 7.56
C VAL A 30 -3.50 -15.44 8.72
N LYS A 31 -2.36 -16.04 8.40
CA LYS A 31 -1.33 -16.39 9.39
C LYS A 31 0.05 -16.07 8.84
N VAL A 32 0.79 -15.26 9.56
CA VAL A 32 2.17 -14.93 9.26
C VAL A 32 3.10 -15.93 9.95
N GLY A 33 3.99 -16.57 9.19
CA GLY A 33 5.02 -17.45 9.73
C GLY A 33 6.40 -17.08 9.19
N ARG A 34 7.43 -17.81 9.61
CA ARG A 34 8.79 -17.58 9.11
C ARG A 34 8.89 -17.90 7.62
N GLY A 35 9.02 -16.87 6.79
CA GLY A 35 9.20 -17.01 5.35
C GLY A 35 7.92 -17.35 4.57
N PHE A 36 6.76 -17.38 5.22
CA PHE A 36 5.49 -17.64 4.54
C PHE A 36 4.32 -16.84 5.13
N ILE A 37 3.25 -16.71 4.35
CA ILE A 37 1.95 -16.22 4.76
C ILE A 37 0.84 -17.14 4.25
N ILE A 38 -0.07 -17.54 5.14
CA ILE A 38 -1.28 -18.27 4.79
C ILE A 38 -2.37 -17.25 4.49
N LEU A 39 -3.12 -17.43 3.41
CA LEU A 39 -4.15 -16.53 2.92
C LEU A 39 -5.47 -17.27 2.68
N PRO A 40 -6.61 -16.77 3.20
CA PRO A 40 -7.90 -17.38 2.96
C PRO A 40 -8.52 -16.96 1.63
N LYS A 41 -9.45 -17.80 1.14
CA LYS A 41 -10.29 -17.47 -0.02
C LYS A 41 -11.44 -16.58 0.42
N VAL A 42 -11.22 -15.27 0.37
CA VAL A 42 -12.19 -14.23 0.72
C VAL A 42 -12.21 -13.16 -0.38
N PRO A 43 -13.23 -12.27 -0.43
CA PRO A 43 -13.24 -11.16 -1.38
C PRO A 43 -11.94 -10.36 -1.29
N PHE A 44 -11.42 -9.88 -2.43
CA PHE A 44 -10.07 -9.34 -2.49
C PHE A 44 -9.88 -8.11 -1.57
N ALA A 45 -10.90 -7.25 -1.46
CA ALA A 45 -10.87 -6.12 -0.52
C ALA A 45 -10.77 -6.56 0.95
N ALA A 46 -11.43 -7.68 1.32
CA ALA A 46 -11.25 -8.27 2.64
C ALA A 46 -9.86 -8.86 2.80
N LEU A 47 -9.33 -9.53 1.77
CA LEU A 47 -7.98 -10.08 1.79
C LEU A 47 -6.91 -9.00 2.02
N CYS A 48 -7.00 -7.86 1.32
CA CYS A 48 -6.15 -6.70 1.55
C CYS A 48 -6.13 -6.29 3.03
N TYR A 49 -7.31 -6.04 3.60
CA TYR A 49 -7.44 -5.58 4.98
C TYR A 49 -6.92 -6.60 5.98
N LEU A 50 -7.36 -7.86 5.87
CA LEU A 50 -6.95 -8.93 6.79
C LEU A 50 -5.44 -9.19 6.72
N THR A 51 -4.85 -9.10 5.53
CA THR A 51 -3.40 -9.23 5.34
C THR A 51 -2.65 -8.08 6.00
N SER A 52 -3.09 -6.83 5.80
CA SER A 52 -2.49 -5.67 6.44
C SER A 52 -2.57 -5.73 7.96
N ILE A 53 -3.71 -6.14 8.53
CA ILE A 53 -3.88 -6.35 9.97
C ILE A 53 -2.94 -7.45 10.48
N ALA A 54 -2.90 -8.60 9.82
CA ALA A 54 -2.05 -9.71 10.26
C ALA A 54 -0.56 -9.37 10.23
N LEU A 55 -0.10 -8.61 9.21
CA LEU A 55 1.28 -8.13 9.14
C LEU A 55 1.57 -7.13 10.25
N PHE A 56 0.68 -6.16 10.49
CA PHE A 56 0.82 -5.19 11.57
C PHE A 56 0.85 -5.86 12.95
N ASP A 57 -0.04 -6.83 13.18
CA ASP A 57 -0.11 -7.63 14.41
C ASP A 57 1.05 -8.60 14.58
N ALA A 58 1.81 -8.87 13.52
CA ALA A 58 3.03 -9.66 13.58
C ALA A 58 4.25 -8.80 13.92
N LEU A 59 4.22 -7.48 13.74
CA LEU A 59 5.36 -6.61 14.03
C LEU A 59 5.79 -6.69 15.50
N ASP A 60 7.08 -6.50 15.75
CA ASP A 60 7.57 -6.20 17.09
C ASP A 60 7.03 -4.84 17.61
N MET A 61 7.16 -4.61 18.92
CA MET A 61 6.59 -3.42 19.57
C MET A 61 7.19 -2.10 19.06
N VAL A 62 8.46 -2.10 18.64
CA VAL A 62 9.13 -0.90 18.14
C VAL A 62 8.58 -0.53 16.77
N ASP A 63 8.43 -1.53 15.90
CA ASP A 63 7.92 -1.32 14.54
C ASP A 63 6.44 -0.96 14.54
N ARG A 64 5.61 -1.57 15.39
CA ARG A 64 4.21 -1.14 15.55
C ARG A 64 4.09 0.32 15.93
N LYS A 65 4.92 0.78 16.87
CA LYS A 65 4.91 2.18 17.32
C LYS A 65 5.32 3.12 16.19
N ARG A 66 6.31 2.73 15.37
CA ARG A 66 6.75 3.53 14.21
C ARG A 66 5.70 3.60 13.11
N LEU A 67 4.90 2.55 12.95
CA LEU A 67 3.89 2.43 11.89
C LEU A 67 2.47 2.75 12.38
N ASN A 68 2.31 3.46 13.50
CA ASN A 68 0.98 3.74 14.03
C ASN A 68 0.09 4.53 13.05
N ASP A 69 0.65 5.54 12.37
CA ASP A 69 -0.10 6.32 11.37
C ASP A 69 -0.49 5.46 10.14
N ASN A 70 0.27 4.40 9.87
CA ASN A 70 -0.08 3.41 8.86
C ASN A 70 -1.27 2.55 9.28
N TYR A 71 -1.40 2.26 10.58
CA TYR A 71 -2.58 1.58 11.11
C TYR A 71 -3.85 2.42 10.85
N ASP A 72 -3.78 3.73 11.04
CA ASP A 72 -4.88 4.64 10.74
C ASP A 72 -5.26 4.63 9.25
N SER A 73 -4.27 4.48 8.36
CA SER A 73 -4.49 4.30 6.92
C SER A 73 -5.22 2.98 6.60
N ILE A 74 -4.88 1.89 7.30
CA ILE A 74 -5.56 0.59 7.19
C ILE A 74 -7.02 0.70 7.67
N GLU A 75 -7.27 1.37 8.80
CA GLU A 75 -8.64 1.62 9.30
C GLU A 75 -9.41 2.61 8.40
N GLY A 76 -8.72 3.56 7.77
CA GLY A 76 -9.28 4.41 6.73
C GLY A 76 -9.79 3.59 5.54
N PHE A 77 -9.00 2.62 5.07
CA PHE A 77 -9.42 1.69 4.03
C PHE A 77 -10.63 0.86 4.44
N ARG A 78 -10.62 0.30 5.66
CA ARG A 78 -11.76 -0.44 6.23
C ARG A 78 -13.06 0.38 6.18
N ARG A 79 -13.02 1.62 6.70
CA ARG A 79 -14.18 2.54 6.71
C ARG A 79 -14.67 2.82 5.28
N LYS A 80 -13.76 3.09 4.35
CA LYS A 80 -14.09 3.32 2.94
C LYS A 80 -14.75 2.10 2.29
N MET A 81 -14.25 0.90 2.57
CA MET A 81 -14.81 -0.34 2.01
C MET A 81 -16.20 -0.64 2.59
N LEU A 82 -16.40 -0.45 3.89
CA LEU A 82 -17.70 -0.62 4.55
C LEU A 82 -18.74 0.40 4.06
N GLY A 83 -18.35 1.64 3.77
CA GLY A 83 -19.22 2.65 3.18
C GLY A 83 -19.47 2.50 1.67
N SER A 84 -18.87 1.51 1.02
CA SER A 84 -19.01 1.27 -0.41
C SER A 84 -20.19 0.34 -0.74
N LYS A 85 -20.48 0.18 -2.05
CA LYS A 85 -21.47 -0.82 -2.52
C LYS A 85 -21.12 -2.27 -2.15
N LEU A 86 -19.86 -2.55 -1.80
CA LEU A 86 -19.41 -3.87 -1.35
C LEU A 86 -19.56 -4.06 0.16
N GLY A 87 -19.96 -3.03 0.90
CA GLY A 87 -19.95 -2.98 2.36
C GLY A 87 -20.62 -4.19 3.00
N GLU A 88 -21.85 -4.53 2.60
CA GLU A 88 -22.59 -5.67 3.16
C GLU A 88 -21.87 -7.01 2.96
N ARG A 89 -21.27 -7.23 1.77
CA ARG A 89 -20.51 -8.45 1.49
C ARG A 89 -19.21 -8.51 2.29
N LEU A 90 -18.60 -7.37 2.59
CA LEU A 90 -17.32 -7.27 3.29
C LEU A 90 -17.46 -7.22 4.81
N ARG A 91 -18.64 -6.83 5.31
CA ARG A 91 -18.95 -6.64 6.73
C ARG A 91 -18.48 -7.80 7.63
N PRO A 92 -18.73 -9.08 7.30
CA PRO A 92 -18.32 -10.20 8.16
C PRO A 92 -16.81 -10.25 8.41
N TYR A 93 -16.01 -9.82 7.43
CA TYR A 93 -14.54 -9.86 7.47
C TYR A 93 -13.96 -8.60 8.13
N LEU A 94 -14.54 -7.43 7.81
CA LEU A 94 -13.99 -6.14 8.23
C LEU A 94 -14.41 -5.74 9.65
N GLU A 95 -15.58 -6.16 10.13
CA GLU A 95 -16.02 -5.85 11.50
C GLU A 95 -15.48 -6.83 12.55
N SER A 96 -15.12 -8.05 12.14
CA SER A 96 -14.60 -9.10 13.03
C SER A 96 -13.32 -9.74 12.50
N PRO A 97 -12.25 -8.96 12.24
CA PRO A 97 -11.02 -9.47 11.64
C PRO A 97 -10.36 -10.59 12.45
N GLY A 98 -10.48 -10.56 13.78
CA GLY A 98 -9.94 -11.60 14.66
C GLY A 98 -10.49 -13.01 14.43
N ARG A 99 -11.62 -13.17 13.71
CA ARG A 99 -12.10 -14.49 13.29
C ARG A 99 -11.26 -15.09 12.14
N TYR A 100 -10.66 -14.22 11.34
CA TYR A 100 -9.96 -14.56 10.10
C TYR A 100 -8.45 -14.32 10.17
N VAL A 101 -7.94 -13.73 11.25
CA VAL A 101 -6.51 -13.57 11.53
C VAL A 101 -6.10 -14.50 12.66
N SER A 102 -4.96 -15.16 12.52
CA SER A 102 -4.35 -16.00 13.54
C SER A 102 -3.05 -15.36 14.02
N PRO A 103 -2.72 -15.42 15.33
CA PRO A 103 -1.44 -14.94 15.83
C PRO A 103 -0.27 -15.56 15.05
N GLY A 104 0.59 -14.68 14.53
CA GLY A 104 1.75 -15.05 13.71
C GLY A 104 3.05 -15.06 14.49
N GLU A 105 4.12 -15.46 13.82
CA GLU A 105 5.50 -15.19 14.28
C GLU A 105 5.81 -13.69 14.21
N ARG A 106 6.76 -13.24 15.03
CA ARG A 106 7.18 -11.83 15.03
C ARG A 106 7.92 -11.48 13.74
N LEU A 107 7.53 -10.35 13.14
CA LEU A 107 8.21 -9.72 12.02
C LEU A 107 8.91 -8.43 12.46
N THR A 108 9.94 -8.07 11.70
CA THR A 108 10.64 -6.79 11.82
C THR A 108 10.83 -6.24 10.42
N VAL A 109 10.60 -4.94 10.26
CA VAL A 109 10.81 -4.21 9.01
C VAL A 109 12.30 -3.99 8.80
N ASN A 110 12.77 -4.24 7.59
CA ASN A 110 14.13 -3.89 7.19
C ASN A 110 14.23 -2.38 6.91
N TRP A 111 14.40 -1.59 7.99
CA TRP A 111 14.49 -0.13 7.90
C TRP A 111 15.69 0.38 7.12
N LEU A 112 16.79 -0.37 7.08
CA LEU A 112 17.95 -0.01 6.26
C LEU A 112 17.60 -0.11 4.76
N GLU A 113 16.90 -1.18 4.38
CA GLU A 113 16.42 -1.31 3.00
C GLU A 113 15.37 -0.25 2.65
N PHE A 114 14.42 0.02 3.55
CA PHE A 114 13.46 1.11 3.35
C PHE A 114 14.17 2.44 3.10
N LYS A 115 15.17 2.78 3.94
CA LYS A 115 15.96 4.00 3.78
C LYS A 115 16.68 4.05 2.43
N ARG A 116 17.33 2.96 2.01
CA ARG A 116 18.01 2.88 0.71
C ARG A 116 17.04 3.10 -0.46
N ARG A 117 15.83 2.54 -0.40
CA ARG A 117 14.80 2.77 -1.43
C ARG A 117 14.30 4.21 -1.40
N SER A 118 14.10 4.79 -0.23
CA SER A 118 13.70 6.20 -0.09
C SER A 118 14.75 7.14 -0.66
N GLU A 119 16.04 6.92 -0.40
CA GLU A 119 17.15 7.72 -0.94
C GLU A 119 17.18 7.74 -2.48
N ARG A 120 16.73 6.66 -3.14
CA ARG A 120 16.61 6.61 -4.60
C ARG A 120 15.44 7.45 -5.13
N VAL A 121 14.36 7.54 -4.37
CA VAL A 121 13.12 8.21 -4.76
C VAL A 121 13.12 9.69 -4.34
N GLU A 122 13.87 10.05 -3.31
CA GLU A 122 13.94 11.42 -2.77
C GLU A 122 14.19 12.50 -3.84
N PRO A 123 15.12 12.32 -4.83
CA PRO A 123 15.31 13.32 -5.88
C PRO A 123 14.06 13.57 -6.73
N TYR A 124 13.19 12.58 -6.87
CA TYR A 124 11.91 12.72 -7.59
C TYR A 124 10.87 13.43 -6.72
N LEU A 125 10.86 13.16 -5.41
CA LEU A 125 9.99 13.83 -4.45
C LEU A 125 10.32 15.33 -4.35
N GLU A 126 11.61 15.68 -4.26
CA GLU A 126 12.07 17.07 -4.25
C GLU A 126 11.66 17.82 -5.52
N LYS A 127 11.89 17.23 -6.70
CA LYS A 127 11.45 17.83 -7.97
C LYS A 127 9.93 18.03 -8.02
N LEU A 128 9.13 17.15 -7.41
CA LEU A 128 7.69 17.34 -7.32
C LEU A 128 7.31 18.45 -6.34
N ARG A 129 8.00 18.58 -5.19
CA ARG A 129 7.81 19.69 -4.24
C ARG A 129 8.08 21.03 -4.91
N GLU A 130 9.25 21.19 -5.54
CA GLU A 130 9.63 22.40 -6.28
C GLU A 130 8.62 22.71 -7.41
N LEU A 131 8.15 21.69 -8.11
CA LEU A 131 7.14 21.87 -9.17
C LEU A 131 5.79 22.28 -8.61
N HIS A 132 5.39 21.75 -7.45
CA HIS A 132 4.13 22.10 -6.79
C HIS A 132 4.13 23.57 -6.36
N GLU A 133 5.23 24.07 -5.81
CA GLU A 133 5.37 25.45 -5.36
C GLU A 133 5.29 26.47 -6.51
N ARG A 134 5.84 26.13 -7.68
CA ARG A 134 5.89 27.05 -8.83
C ARG A 134 4.71 26.94 -9.78
N ALA A 135 4.06 25.77 -9.86
CA ALA A 135 2.99 25.54 -10.81
C ALA A 135 1.73 26.34 -10.43
N LYS A 136 1.16 27.08 -11.38
CA LYS A 136 -0.05 27.88 -11.15
C LYS A 136 -1.33 27.06 -11.32
N SER A 137 -1.21 25.82 -11.78
CA SER A 137 -2.34 24.93 -12.01
C SER A 137 -1.91 23.46 -11.95
N ARG A 138 -2.89 22.59 -11.71
CA ARG A 138 -2.72 21.14 -11.81
C ARG A 138 -2.24 20.71 -13.19
N GLU A 139 -2.71 21.35 -14.26
CA GLU A 139 -2.31 20.97 -15.61
C GLU A 139 -0.83 21.27 -15.87
N GLU A 140 -0.35 22.43 -15.41
CA GLU A 140 1.06 22.81 -15.47
C GLU A 140 1.94 21.84 -14.69
N PHE A 141 1.54 21.51 -13.45
CA PHE A 141 2.19 20.46 -12.65
C PHE A 141 2.26 19.14 -13.41
N LEU A 142 1.14 18.71 -14.00
CA LEU A 142 1.07 17.46 -14.77
C LEU A 142 1.82 17.52 -16.11
N ARG A 143 2.25 18.68 -16.61
CA ARG A 143 3.17 18.75 -17.77
C ARG A 143 4.62 18.71 -17.32
N GLY A 144 4.95 19.40 -16.23
CA GLY A 144 6.31 19.46 -15.68
C GLY A 144 6.78 18.17 -14.99
N SER A 145 5.87 17.28 -14.62
CA SER A 145 6.15 16.04 -13.87
C SER A 145 6.51 14.84 -14.75
N LYS A 146 6.85 15.03 -16.03
CA LYS A 146 7.15 13.92 -16.95
C LYS A 146 8.28 13.01 -16.46
N PHE A 147 9.24 13.55 -15.70
CA PHE A 147 10.38 12.81 -15.14
C PHE A 147 9.97 11.61 -14.26
N VAL A 148 8.73 11.52 -13.77
CA VAL A 148 8.26 10.35 -13.01
C VAL A 148 8.11 9.09 -13.88
N GLU A 149 8.17 9.20 -15.21
CA GLU A 149 8.13 8.05 -16.13
C GLU A 149 9.31 7.09 -15.95
N GLU A 150 10.43 7.61 -15.43
CA GLU A 150 11.66 6.86 -15.14
C GLU A 150 11.51 5.89 -13.96
N LEU A 151 10.56 6.15 -13.05
CA LEU A 151 10.35 5.33 -11.86
C LEU A 151 9.74 3.98 -12.22
N THR A 152 10.10 2.94 -11.49
CA THR A 152 9.37 1.66 -11.50
C THR A 152 8.01 1.80 -10.80
N VAL A 153 7.14 0.79 -10.93
CA VAL A 153 5.84 0.78 -10.22
C VAL A 153 6.05 0.80 -8.69
N ASP A 154 7.03 0.06 -8.20
CA ASP A 154 7.36 0.00 -6.77
C ASP A 154 7.89 1.34 -6.26
N GLU A 155 8.81 1.97 -6.99
CA GLU A 155 9.32 3.30 -6.64
C GLU A 155 8.22 4.37 -6.75
N GLY A 156 7.29 4.25 -7.69
CA GLY A 156 6.11 5.11 -7.78
C GLY A 156 5.18 4.97 -6.57
N LEU A 157 5.00 3.75 -6.04
CA LEU A 157 4.27 3.53 -4.79
C LEU A 157 5.01 4.12 -3.60
N LEU A 158 6.33 3.96 -3.53
CA LEU A 158 7.14 4.59 -2.47
C LEU A 158 7.08 6.11 -2.54
N LEU A 159 7.17 6.70 -3.74
CA LEU A 159 7.02 8.14 -3.94
C LEU A 159 5.66 8.63 -3.44
N SER A 160 4.58 7.94 -3.80
CA SER A 160 3.22 8.23 -3.33
C SER A 160 3.07 8.05 -1.82
N TYR A 161 3.79 7.09 -1.24
CA TYR A 161 3.83 6.85 0.19
C TYR A 161 4.51 7.98 0.97
N LEU A 162 5.66 8.46 0.46
CA LEU A 162 6.46 9.54 1.07
C LEU A 162 5.86 10.93 0.85
N ALA A 163 5.05 11.10 -0.20
CA ALA A 163 4.31 12.33 -0.42
C ALA A 163 3.15 12.47 0.58
N GLU A 164 2.96 13.66 1.11
CA GLU A 164 1.92 13.98 2.09
C GLU A 164 0.89 14.98 1.54
N GLY A 165 -0.31 14.99 2.13
CA GLY A 165 -1.36 15.96 1.81
C GLY A 165 -1.71 16.02 0.31
N GLU A 166 -1.84 17.24 -0.21
CA GLU A 166 -2.15 17.50 -1.63
C GLU A 166 -1.07 16.96 -2.58
N LEU A 167 0.20 16.99 -2.16
CA LEU A 167 1.31 16.51 -2.97
C LEU A 167 1.16 15.02 -3.29
N LYS A 168 0.61 14.23 -2.38
CA LYS A 168 0.29 12.82 -2.62
C LYS A 168 -0.69 12.62 -3.76
N GLU A 169 -1.75 13.42 -3.81
CA GLU A 169 -2.76 13.34 -4.88
C GLU A 169 -2.16 13.74 -6.23
N LEU A 170 -1.33 14.79 -6.23
CA LEU A 170 -0.62 15.27 -7.42
C LEU A 170 0.42 14.26 -7.91
N ALA A 171 1.19 13.64 -7.02
CA ALA A 171 2.16 12.60 -7.35
C ALA A 171 1.46 11.38 -7.99
N ASN A 172 0.35 10.91 -7.40
CA ASN A 172 -0.45 9.83 -7.98
C ASN A 172 -1.02 10.19 -9.36
N ALA A 173 -1.46 11.43 -9.55
CA ALA A 173 -1.95 11.90 -10.83
C ALA A 173 -0.83 11.98 -11.89
N ALA A 174 0.38 12.42 -11.51
CA ALA A 174 1.55 12.45 -12.37
C ALA A 174 1.97 11.04 -12.80
N LEU A 175 2.08 10.11 -11.85
CA LEU A 175 2.36 8.70 -12.12
C LEU A 175 1.30 8.08 -13.04
N GLY A 176 0.01 8.32 -12.77
CA GLY A 176 -1.08 7.83 -13.61
C GLY A 176 -1.08 8.40 -15.03
N LYS A 177 -0.54 9.61 -15.23
CA LYS A 177 -0.45 10.27 -16.55
C LYS A 177 0.77 9.79 -17.34
N HIS A 178 1.94 9.73 -16.70
CA HIS A 178 3.24 9.57 -17.37
C HIS A 178 3.84 8.17 -17.24
N LYS A 179 3.35 7.32 -16.32
CA LYS A 179 3.84 5.96 -16.13
C LYS A 179 2.75 4.93 -16.49
N PRO A 180 2.70 4.43 -17.74
CA PRO A 180 1.68 3.49 -18.19
C PRO A 180 1.59 2.24 -17.31
N GLU A 181 2.72 1.66 -16.89
CA GLU A 181 2.77 0.45 -16.07
C GLU A 181 2.14 0.68 -14.70
N PHE A 182 2.38 1.85 -14.09
CA PHE A 182 1.75 2.23 -12.82
C PHE A 182 0.25 2.36 -13.00
N ARG A 183 -0.20 3.03 -14.08
CA ARG A 183 -1.63 3.15 -14.40
C ARG A 183 -2.29 1.78 -14.60
N GLU A 184 -1.63 0.85 -15.28
CA GLU A 184 -2.18 -0.50 -15.48
C GLU A 184 -2.20 -1.29 -14.16
N ALA A 185 -1.19 -1.17 -13.30
CA ALA A 185 -1.20 -1.76 -11.97
C ALA A 185 -2.36 -1.22 -11.10
N VAL A 186 -2.58 0.11 -11.12
CA VAL A 186 -3.71 0.75 -10.45
C VAL A 186 -5.06 0.23 -10.99
N LYS A 187 -5.19 0.07 -12.31
CA LYS A 187 -6.41 -0.50 -12.92
C LYS A 187 -6.63 -1.96 -12.50
N ALA A 188 -5.59 -2.78 -12.49
CA ALA A 188 -5.66 -4.17 -12.06
C ALA A 188 -6.10 -4.25 -10.59
N TYR A 189 -5.48 -3.44 -9.73
CA TYR A 189 -5.88 -3.28 -8.32
C TYR A 189 -7.36 -2.88 -8.16
N PHE A 190 -7.82 -1.83 -8.84
CA PHE A 190 -9.23 -1.41 -8.74
C PHE A 190 -10.21 -2.42 -9.32
N ARG A 191 -9.79 -3.21 -10.31
CA ARG A 191 -10.58 -4.33 -10.83
C ARG A 191 -10.68 -5.43 -9.78
N ALA A 192 -9.56 -5.82 -9.17
CA ALA A 192 -9.52 -6.84 -8.12
C ALA A 192 -10.38 -6.44 -6.92
N LEU A 193 -10.38 -5.17 -6.50
CA LEU A 193 -11.23 -4.69 -5.41
C LEU A 193 -12.74 -4.90 -5.64
N ARG A 194 -13.19 -5.03 -6.89
CA ARG A 194 -14.61 -5.23 -7.23
C ARG A 194 -15.04 -6.69 -7.20
N VAL A 195 -14.09 -7.62 -7.09
CA VAL A 195 -14.28 -9.08 -7.15
C VAL A 195 -14.26 -9.67 -5.75
#